data_AF-A0A955DN79-F1
#
_entry.id   AF-A0A955DN79-F1
#
_cell.length_a   1.000
_cell.length_b   1.000
_cell.length_c   1.000
_cell.angle_alpha   90.00
_cell.angle_beta   90.00
_cell.angle_gamma   90.00
#
_symmetry.space_group_name_H-M   'P 1'
#
loop_
_entity.id
_entity.type
_entity.pdbx_description
1 polymer ?
#
loop_
_entity_poly.entity_id
_entity_poly.type
_entity_poly.pdbx_seq_one_letter_code
_entity_poly.pdbx_strand_id
1 'polypeptide(L)'
;MGSPRERQRNNVRAGLFVTITLLIAMGIVFALTDIKDVFLTSRHAYRVTYTVESGVKSLSPGSQVRIGGLPVGRVKDVALTGGG
;
A
#
# COMPACT_ATOMS: atom_id res chain seq x y z
N MET A 1 9.26 -46.73 14.19
CA MET A 1 9.62 -45.39 14.69
C MET A 1 10.78 -44.87 13.84
N GLY A 2 10.60 -43.79 13.07
CA GLY A 2 11.65 -43.27 12.17
C GLY A 2 12.92 -42.87 12.92
N SER A 3 14.07 -43.17 12.32
CA SER A 3 15.39 -42.95 12.93
C SER A 3 15.66 -41.46 13.20
N PRO A 4 16.48 -41.10 14.20
CA PRO A 4 16.78 -39.70 14.53
C PRO A 4 17.28 -38.88 13.33
N ARG A 5 18.02 -39.50 12.41
CA ARG A 5 18.51 -38.89 11.17
C ARG A 5 17.39 -38.55 10.18
N GLU A 6 16.34 -39.36 10.10
CA GLU A 6 15.18 -39.10 9.22
C GLU A 6 14.33 -37.95 9.76
N ARG A 7 14.12 -37.89 11.09
CA ARG A 7 13.44 -36.76 11.73
C ARG A 7 14.18 -35.45 11.49
N GLN A 8 15.51 -35.46 11.65
CA GLN A 8 16.35 -34.29 11.39
C GLN A 8 16.27 -33.83 9.93
N ARG A 9 16.36 -34.77 8.96
CA ARG A 9 16.22 -34.47 7.53
C ARG A 9 14.85 -33.85 7.18
N ASN A 10 13.79 -34.35 7.81
CA ASN A 10 12.44 -33.83 7.59
C ASN A 10 12.26 -32.43 8.19
N ASN A 11 12.78 -32.20 9.39
CA ASN A 11 12.72 -30.87 10.03
C ASN A 11 13.44 -29.80 9.21
N VAL A 12 14.59 -30.14 8.62
CA VAL A 12 15.34 -29.22 7.73
C VAL A 12 14.54 -28.90 6.46
N ARG A 13 13.91 -29.91 5.85
CA ARG A 13 13.04 -29.70 4.66
C ARG A 13 11.82 -28.85 4.98
N ALA A 14 11.21 -29.05 6.15
CA ALA A 14 10.09 -28.25 6.62
C ALA A 14 10.51 -26.79 6.83
N GLY A 15 11.65 -26.55 7.49
CA GLY A 15 12.19 -25.20 7.66
C GLY A 15 12.47 -24.51 6.32
N LEU A 16 13.09 -25.23 5.38
CA LEU A 16 13.36 -24.69 4.05
C LEU A 16 12.08 -24.30 3.30
N PHE A 17 11.03 -25.13 3.37
CA PHE A 17 9.74 -24.82 2.75
C PHE A 17 9.12 -23.55 3.32
N VAL A 18 9.13 -23.39 4.65
CA VAL A 18 8.60 -22.19 5.32
C VAL A 18 9.41 -20.94 4.93
N THR A 19 10.73 -21.04 4.88
CA THR A 19 11.58 -19.91 4.47
C THR A 19 11.32 -19.51 3.02
N ILE A 20 11.22 -20.47 2.10
CA ILE A 20 10.95 -20.18 0.68
C ILE A 20 9.58 -19.54 0.51
N THR A 21 8.55 -20.07 1.17
CA THR A 21 7.19 -19.50 1.09
C THR A 21 7.12 -18.10 1.67
N LEU A 22 7.85 -17.81 2.76
CA LEU A 22 7.96 -16.46 3.33
C LEU A 22 8.63 -15.49 2.35
N LEU A 23 9.73 -15.91 1.70
CA LEU A 23 10.43 -15.08 0.72
C LEU A 23 9.56 -14.80 -0.52
N ILE A 24 8.81 -15.79 -0.99
CA ILE A 24 7.87 -15.60 -2.10
C ILE A 24 6.75 -14.63 -1.71
N ALA A 25 6.15 -14.81 -0.53
CA ALA A 25 5.11 -13.89 -0.04
C ALA A 25 5.62 -12.45 0.06
N MET A 26 6.84 -12.28 0.60
CA MET A 26 7.51 -10.99 0.63
C MET A 26 7.71 -10.42 -0.79
N GLY A 27 8.16 -11.26 -1.72
CA GLY A 27 8.32 -10.90 -3.13
C GLY A 27 7.02 -10.45 -3.79
N ILE A 28 5.89 -11.11 -3.49
CA ILE A 28 4.56 -10.72 -3.99
C ILE A 28 4.16 -9.35 -3.45
N VAL A 29 4.36 -9.09 -2.15
CA VAL A 29 4.08 -7.77 -1.55
C VAL A 29 4.90 -6.69 -2.24
N PHE A 30 6.19 -6.93 -2.48
CA PHE A 30 7.05 -6.00 -3.19
C PHE A 30 6.69 -5.84 -4.67
N ALA A 31 6.23 -6.89 -5.34
CA ALA A 31 5.85 -6.82 -6.76
C ALA A 31 4.51 -6.10 -6.98
N LEU A 32 3.55 -6.28 -6.07
CA LEU A 32 2.23 -5.65 -6.14
C LEU A 32 2.21 -4.23 -5.60
N THR A 33 3.08 -3.93 -4.63
CA THR A 33 3.19 -2.57 -4.10
C THR A 33 4.01 -1.75 -5.09
N ASP A 34 3.50 -0.60 -5.54
CA ASP A 34 4.31 0.41 -6.21
C ASP A 34 5.28 1.03 -5.18
N ILE A 35 6.38 0.33 -4.90
CA ILE A 35 7.42 0.75 -3.94
C ILE A 35 7.93 2.15 -4.30
N LYS A 36 7.93 2.49 -5.60
CA LYS A 36 8.32 3.82 -6.09
C LYS A 36 7.39 4.93 -5.58
N ASP A 37 6.08 4.68 -5.59
CA ASP A 37 5.06 5.65 -5.17
C ASP A 37 5.05 5.81 -3.63
N VAL A 38 5.52 4.78 -2.90
CA VAL A 38 5.64 4.79 -1.42
C VAL A 38 6.97 5.36 -0.93
N PHE A 39 8.10 5.06 -1.58
CA PHE A 39 9.44 5.39 -1.08
C PHE A 39 10.22 6.44 -1.89
N LEU A 40 9.94 6.62 -3.19
CA LEU A 40 10.80 7.41 -4.10
C LEU A 40 10.16 8.71 -4.59
N THR A 41 8.85 8.87 -4.47
CA THR A 41 8.17 10.08 -4.95
C THR A 41 8.03 11.11 -3.84
N SER A 42 8.89 12.13 -3.86
CA SER A 42 8.70 13.37 -3.10
C SER A 42 7.40 14.05 -3.55
N ARG A 43 6.30 13.79 -2.85
CA ARG A 43 5.00 14.45 -3.09
C ARG A 43 4.98 15.80 -2.40
N HIS A 44 4.79 16.87 -3.17
CA HIS A 44 4.44 18.18 -2.63
C HIS A 44 2.95 18.19 -2.26
N ALA A 45 2.65 18.52 -1.00
CA ALA A 45 1.27 18.63 -0.52
C ALA A 45 0.69 19.99 -0.93
N TYR A 46 -0.45 19.96 -1.62
CA TYR A 46 -1.22 21.15 -1.97
C TYR A 46 -2.55 21.11 -1.22
N ARG A 47 -2.97 22.24 -0.65
CA ARG A 47 -4.27 22.41 0.00
C ARG A 47 -5.10 23.37 -0.84
N VAL A 48 -6.34 22.98 -1.14
CA VAL A 48 -7.29 23.78 -1.89
C VAL A 48 -8.61 23.80 -1.13
N THR A 49 -9.25 24.96 -1.06
CA THR A 49 -10.53 25.15 -0.36
C THR A 49 -11.64 25.31 -1.38
N TYR A 50 -12.74 24.59 -1.15
CA TYR A 50 -13.94 24.63 -2.00
C TYR A 50 -15.16 24.89 -1.13
N THR A 51 -16.19 25.52 -1.71
CA THR A 51 -17.48 25.68 -1.04
C THR A 51 -18.23 24.35 -1.07
N VAL A 52 -18.94 23.99 0.01
CA VAL A 52 -19.66 22.70 0.08
C VAL A 52 -20.77 22.62 -0.98
N GLU A 53 -21.35 23.77 -1.36
CA GLU A 53 -22.34 23.90 -2.42
C GLU A 53 -21.80 23.51 -3.80
N SER A 54 -20.48 23.58 -4.03
CA SER A 54 -19.87 23.21 -5.31
C SER A 54 -19.79 21.69 -5.54
N GLY A 55 -20.49 20.88 -4.75
CA GLY A 55 -20.63 19.44 -4.99
C GLY A 55 -19.48 18.57 -4.48
N VAL A 56 -18.62 19.07 -3.59
CA VAL A 56 -17.50 18.30 -2.98
C VAL A 56 -17.93 17.19 -2.01
N LYS A 57 -19.24 16.92 -1.87
CA LYS A 57 -19.79 15.91 -0.95
C LYS A 57 -19.28 14.49 -1.17
N SER A 58 -18.84 14.15 -2.39
CA SER A 58 -18.31 12.80 -2.70
C SER A 58 -16.78 12.72 -2.62
N LEU A 59 -16.09 13.78 -2.19
CA LEU A 59 -14.64 13.75 -2.07
C LEU A 59 -14.24 13.06 -0.77
N SER A 60 -13.44 12.01 -0.88
CA SER A 60 -12.98 11.21 0.26
C SER A 60 -11.45 11.06 0.23
N PRO A 61 -10.80 10.83 1.38
CA PRO A 61 -9.38 10.44 1.40
C PRO A 61 -9.14 9.26 0.45
N GLY A 62 -8.09 9.32 -0.35
CA GLY A 62 -7.77 8.33 -1.37
C GLY A 62 -8.37 8.59 -2.76
N SER A 63 -9.31 9.53 -2.91
CA SER A 63 -9.86 9.92 -4.22
C SER A 63 -8.74 10.35 -5.17
N GLN A 64 -8.82 9.95 -6.44
CA GLN A 64 -7.80 10.21 -7.44
C GLN A 64 -7.84 11.68 -7.89
N VAL A 65 -6.70 12.36 -7.85
CA VAL A 65 -6.54 13.72 -8.36
C VAL A 65 -6.05 13.63 -9.80
N ARG A 66 -6.71 14.36 -10.71
CA ARG A 66 -6.37 14.37 -12.14
C ARG A 66 -6.12 15.80 -12.64
N ILE A 67 -5.13 15.97 -13.52
CA ILE A 67 -4.85 17.22 -14.23
C ILE A 67 -4.87 16.90 -15.72
N GLY A 68 -5.74 17.58 -16.49
CA GLY A 68 -5.90 17.30 -17.92
C GLY A 68 -6.30 15.84 -18.23
N GLY A 69 -6.95 15.16 -17.29
CA GLY A 69 -7.32 13.74 -17.39
C GLY A 69 -6.26 12.75 -16.91
N LEU A 70 -4.99 13.17 -16.72
CA LEU A 70 -3.94 12.29 -16.20
C LEU A 70 -4.01 12.21 -14.67
N PRO A 71 -3.91 11.00 -14.08
CA PRO A 71 -3.85 10.84 -12.64
C PRO A 71 -2.49 11.32 -12.11
N VAL A 72 -2.53 12.34 -11.24
CA VAL A 72 -1.32 12.97 -10.69
C VAL A 72 -1.15 12.70 -9.19
N GLY A 73 -2.20 12.22 -8.52
CA GLY A 73 -2.11 11.97 -7.09
C GLY A 73 -3.38 11.41 -6.47
N ARG A 74 -3.40 11.43 -5.15
CA ARG A 74 -4.55 11.04 -4.33
C ARG A 74 -4.78 12.07 -3.24
N VAL A 75 -6.04 12.32 -2.89
CA VAL A 75 -6.43 13.17 -1.77
C VAL A 75 -5.92 12.56 -0.48
N LYS A 76 -5.19 13.35 0.32
CA LYS A 76 -4.65 12.90 1.60
C LYS A 76 -5.67 13.03 2.73
N ASP A 77 -6.37 14.16 2.77
CA ASP A 77 -7.29 14.50 3.85
C ASP A 77 -8.36 15.48 3.34
N VAL A 78 -9.55 15.44 3.96
CA VAL A 78 -10.67 16.35 3.67
C VAL A 78 -11.22 16.83 5.02
N ALA A 79 -11.13 18.14 5.26
CA ALA A 79 -11.63 18.76 6.48
C ALA A 79 -12.52 19.96 6.15
N LEU A 80 -13.62 20.11 6.86
CA LEU A 80 -14.46 21.30 6.81
C LEU A 80 -13.72 22.44 7.51
N THR A 81 -13.47 23.53 6.78
CA THR A 81 -12.81 24.71 7.32
C THR A 81 -13.82 25.85 7.30
N GLY A 82 -14.57 26.00 8.39
CA GLY A 82 -15.66 26.97 8.51
C GLY A 82 -16.78 26.42 9.38
N GLY A 83 -16.77 26.79 10.66
CA GLY A 83 -17.82 26.51 11.62
C GLY A 83 -17.94 27.69 12.57
N GLY A 84 -19.04 28.43 12.44
CA GLY A 84 -19.68 29.19 13.50
C GLY A 84 -20.99 28.48 13.82
#